data_AF-A0A7S0M4X8-F1
#
_entry.id   AF-A0A7S0M4X8-F1
#
_cell.length_a   1.000
_cell.length_b   1.000
_cell.length_c   1.000
_cell.angle_alpha   90.00
_cell.angle_beta   90.00
_cell.angle_gamma   90.00
#
_symmetry.space_group_name_H-M   'P 1'
#
loop_
_entity.id
_entity.type
_entity.pdbx_description
1 polymer ?
#
loop_
_entity_poly.entity_id
_entity_poly.type
_entity_poly.pdbx_seq_one_letter_code
_entity_poly.pdbx_strand_id
1 'polypeptide(L)'
;AVPIAMEEEEFPEFDVRPERWVSLQVKLITWDYLNFSLLMRTSARLFTIVDKIRERHGGSISDILLYRHQVHPQNVLLDTSITLDDAGYEGGSSSSNPKEEIMWYDYQAHSSDCPLLLSSPRGASRKDVAR
;
A
#
# COMPACT_ATOMS: atom_id res chain seq x y z
N ALA A 1 16.49 -49.51 -36.39
CA ALA A 1 16.82 -48.14 -35.95
C ALA A 1 15.54 -47.54 -35.40
N VAL A 2 15.51 -47.18 -34.12
CA VAL A 2 14.35 -46.55 -33.47
C VAL A 2 14.49 -45.03 -33.64
N PRO A 3 13.49 -44.31 -34.18
CA PRO A 3 13.56 -42.86 -34.29
C PRO A 3 13.33 -42.25 -32.91
N ILE A 4 14.24 -41.38 -32.48
CA ILE A 4 14.12 -40.60 -31.26
C ILE A 4 13.21 -39.41 -31.60
N ALA A 5 12.02 -39.36 -31.00
CA ALA A 5 11.17 -38.19 -31.08
C ALA A 5 11.86 -37.06 -30.30
N MET A 6 12.18 -35.97 -30.99
CA MET A 6 12.68 -34.76 -30.36
C MET A 6 11.48 -34.06 -29.71
N GLU A 7 11.40 -34.15 -28.38
CA GLU A 7 10.46 -33.33 -27.60
C GLU A 7 10.92 -31.87 -27.75
N GLU A 8 10.06 -31.02 -28.28
CA GLU A 8 10.28 -29.58 -28.40
C GLU A 8 10.31 -29.01 -26.97
N GLU A 9 11.51 -28.74 -26.43
CA GLU A 9 11.67 -28.01 -25.18
C GLU A 9 11.14 -26.58 -25.39
N GLU A 10 9.92 -26.34 -24.89
CA GLU A 10 9.28 -25.04 -24.90
C GLU A 10 10.00 -24.13 -23.87
N PHE A 11 10.92 -23.30 -24.35
CA PHE A 11 11.60 -22.31 -23.51
C PHE A 11 10.58 -21.28 -23.02
N PRO A 12 10.55 -20.96 -21.71
CA PRO A 12 9.62 -19.94 -21.20
C PRO A 12 9.93 -18.60 -21.86
N GLU A 13 8.91 -17.96 -22.43
CA GLU A 13 9.00 -16.59 -22.94
C GLU A 13 9.48 -15.66 -21.82
N PHE A 14 10.64 -15.02 -22.03
CA PHE A 14 11.09 -13.95 -21.16
C PHE A 14 10.13 -12.77 -21.33
N ASP A 15 9.31 -12.49 -20.31
CA ASP A 15 8.48 -11.29 -20.27
C ASP A 15 9.38 -10.06 -20.07
N VAL A 16 9.97 -9.56 -21.16
CA VAL A 16 10.83 -8.35 -21.17
C VAL A 16 9.93 -7.10 -21.13
N ARG A 17 9.12 -6.94 -20.09
CA ARG A 17 8.45 -5.65 -19.87
C ARG A 17 9.51 -4.60 -19.54
N PRO A 18 9.51 -3.45 -20.22
CA PRO A 18 10.40 -2.36 -19.85
C PRO A 18 10.11 -1.96 -18.41
N GLU A 19 11.16 -1.81 -17.61
CA GLU A 19 11.03 -1.46 -16.20
C GLU A 19 10.46 -0.03 -16.08
N ARG A 20 9.27 0.10 -15.48
CA ARG A 20 8.61 1.40 -15.28
C ARG A 20 8.60 1.81 -13.83
N TRP A 21 8.66 3.13 -13.59
CA TRP A 21 8.81 3.73 -12.28
C TRP A 21 7.75 4.79 -11.99
N VAL A 22 7.20 4.77 -10.78
CA VAL A 22 6.20 5.73 -10.33
C VAL A 22 6.69 6.47 -9.08
N SER A 23 6.45 7.77 -9.05
CA SER A 23 6.58 8.63 -7.87
C SER A 23 5.19 8.78 -7.28
N LEU A 24 4.88 7.93 -6.32
CA LEU A 24 3.54 7.80 -5.75
C LEU A 24 3.36 8.72 -4.55
N GLN A 25 2.45 9.68 -4.67
CA GLN A 25 1.97 10.53 -3.59
C GLN A 25 0.87 9.79 -2.82
N VAL A 26 1.25 9.21 -1.68
CA VAL A 26 0.35 8.51 -0.76
C VAL A 26 -0.28 9.52 0.19
N LYS A 27 -1.59 9.71 0.09
CA LYS A 27 -2.34 10.74 0.84
C LYS A 27 -3.40 10.15 1.74
N LEU A 28 -3.44 10.58 2.99
CA LEU A 28 -4.53 10.24 3.90
C LEU A 28 -5.73 11.11 3.57
N ILE A 29 -6.94 10.52 3.57
CA ILE A 29 -8.18 11.24 3.24
C ILE A 29 -8.42 12.45 4.16
N THR A 30 -8.15 12.30 5.45
CA THR A 30 -8.57 13.25 6.48
C THR A 30 -7.50 14.27 6.86
N TRP A 31 -6.21 13.96 6.69
CA TRP A 31 -5.14 14.80 7.21
C TRP A 31 -3.86 14.73 6.38
N ASP A 32 -3.39 15.87 5.89
CA ASP A 32 -2.24 16.00 5.00
C ASP A 32 -0.87 15.83 5.68
N TYR A 33 -0.78 16.02 6.99
CA TYR A 33 0.47 15.82 7.75
C TYR A 33 1.00 14.38 7.68
N LEU A 34 0.14 13.42 7.34
CA LEU A 34 0.49 12.00 7.22
C LEU A 34 0.73 11.57 5.76
N ASN A 35 0.79 12.53 4.84
CA ASN A 35 1.10 12.28 3.43
C ASN A 35 2.59 11.96 3.22
N PHE A 36 2.89 11.26 2.13
CA PHE A 36 4.27 11.03 1.69
C PHE A 36 4.39 10.58 0.26
N SER A 37 5.62 10.68 -0.23
CA SER A 37 6.04 10.16 -1.53
C SER A 37 6.76 8.83 -1.37
N LEU A 38 6.51 7.90 -2.30
CA LEU A 38 7.29 6.69 -2.51
C LEU A 38 7.77 6.65 -3.96
N LEU A 39 9.05 6.34 -4.18
CA LEU A 39 9.57 6.02 -5.51
C LEU A 39 9.69 4.51 -5.63
N MET A 40 8.94 3.91 -6.57
CA MET A 40 8.93 2.46 -6.72
C MET A 40 8.63 2.01 -8.15
N ARG A 41 8.93 0.74 -8.43
CA ARG A 41 8.62 0.09 -9.71
C ARG A 41 7.13 -0.18 -9.83
N THR A 42 6.57 -0.11 -11.02
CA THR A 42 5.16 -0.47 -11.26
C THR A 42 4.90 -1.98 -11.08
N SER A 43 5.95 -2.81 -11.14
CA SER A 43 5.89 -4.22 -10.80
C SER A 43 5.78 -4.50 -9.30
N ALA A 44 5.91 -3.48 -8.44
CA ALA A 44 5.73 -3.65 -7.00
C ALA A 44 4.25 -3.92 -6.68
N ARG A 45 4.00 -4.80 -5.71
CA ARG A 45 2.65 -5.15 -5.28
C ARG A 45 2.06 -4.13 -4.32
N LEU A 46 0.74 -3.99 -4.34
CA LEU A 46 0.03 -3.05 -3.47
C LEU A 46 0.24 -3.35 -1.98
N PHE A 47 0.42 -4.62 -1.60
CA PHE A 47 0.72 -4.98 -0.19
C PHE A 47 1.98 -4.26 0.33
N THR A 48 2.97 -4.02 -0.53
CA THR A 48 4.20 -3.31 -0.15
C THR A 48 3.89 -1.88 0.26
N ILE A 49 2.89 -1.24 -0.36
CA ILE A 49 2.44 0.11 0.00
C ILE A 49 1.70 0.08 1.33
N VAL A 50 0.85 -0.92 1.55
CA VAL A 50 0.18 -1.14 2.84
C VAL A 50 1.20 -1.30 3.97
N ASP A 51 2.25 -2.10 3.76
CA ASP A 51 3.32 -2.27 4.75
C ASP A 51 4.07 -0.96 5.01
N LYS A 52 4.34 -0.17 3.97
CA LYS A 52 4.95 1.16 4.13
C LYS A 52 4.06 2.13 4.90
N ILE A 53 2.74 2.08 4.68
CA ILE A 53 1.78 2.85 5.47
C ILE A 53 1.81 2.38 6.94
N ARG A 54 1.75 1.06 7.22
CA ARG A 54 1.83 0.54 8.59
C ARG A 54 3.13 0.93 9.30
N GLU A 55 4.26 0.79 8.63
CA GLU A 55 5.59 1.15 9.15
C GLU A 55 5.63 2.63 9.55
N ARG A 56 5.09 3.50 8.71
CA ARG A 56 5.01 4.96 8.95
C ARG A 56 4.15 5.32 10.15
N HIS A 57 3.12 4.53 10.44
CA HIS A 57 2.21 4.70 11.57
C HIS A 57 2.63 3.89 12.81
N GLY A 58 3.86 3.35 12.83
CA GLY A 58 4.38 2.59 13.96
C GLY A 58 3.63 1.30 14.26
N GLY A 59 2.92 0.74 13.28
CA GLY A 59 2.12 -0.49 13.43
C GLY A 59 0.82 -0.31 14.22
N SER A 60 0.40 0.92 14.52
CA SER A 60 -0.76 1.23 15.36
C SER A 60 -2.10 1.34 14.61
N ILE A 61 -2.11 1.01 13.32
CA ILE A 61 -3.27 1.13 12.44
C ILE A 61 -3.61 -0.22 11.80
N SER A 62 -4.91 -0.48 11.62
CA SER A 62 -5.42 -1.67 10.94
C SER A 62 -6.33 -1.29 9.77
N ASP A 63 -6.74 -2.30 8.99
CA ASP A 63 -7.78 -2.19 7.97
C ASP A 63 -7.56 -1.02 6.99
N ILE A 64 -6.33 -0.94 6.47
CA ILE A 64 -5.93 0.08 5.50
C ILE A 64 -6.69 -0.16 4.19
N LEU A 65 -7.45 0.85 3.76
CA LEU A 65 -8.13 0.90 2.48
C LEU A 65 -7.35 1.79 1.52
N LEU A 66 -7.17 1.34 0.28
CA LEU A 66 -6.49 2.10 -0.77
C LEU A 66 -7.49 2.53 -1.84
N TYR A 67 -7.35 3.75 -2.32
CA TYR A 67 -8.13 4.30 -3.44
C TYR A 67 -7.21 4.81 -4.54
N ARG A 68 -7.52 4.41 -5.76
CA ARG A 68 -6.79 4.83 -6.96
C ARG A 68 -7.19 6.23 -7.40
N HIS A 69 -6.22 7.14 -7.51
CA HIS A 69 -6.33 8.53 -8.02
C HIS A 69 -7.27 9.46 -7.23
N GLN A 70 -8.50 9.03 -6.93
CA GLN A 70 -9.54 9.79 -6.26
C GLN A 70 -10.28 8.92 -5.23
N VAL A 71 -10.74 9.56 -4.16
CA VAL A 71 -11.54 8.93 -3.09
C VAL A 71 -12.96 8.69 -3.60
N HIS A 72 -13.19 7.53 -4.19
CA HIS A 72 -14.50 7.10 -4.69
C HIS A 72 -14.66 5.59 -4.52
N PRO A 73 -15.85 5.06 -4.17
CA PRO A 73 -16.05 3.62 -3.96
C PRO A 73 -15.64 2.74 -5.13
N GLN A 74 -15.76 3.24 -6.37
CA GLN A 74 -15.34 2.49 -7.58
C GLN A 74 -13.81 2.42 -7.75
N ASN A 75 -13.06 3.24 -7.04
CA ASN A 75 -11.59 3.29 -7.11
C ASN A 75 -10.93 2.51 -5.96
N VAL A 76 -11.70 1.82 -5.13
CA VAL A 76 -11.18 1.02 -4.01
C VAL A 76 -10.38 -0.16 -4.57
N LEU A 77 -9.14 -0.31 -4.11
CA LEU A 77 -8.25 -1.40 -4.48
C LEU A 77 -8.40 -2.52 -3.43
N LEU A 78 -9.29 -3.47 -3.70
CA LEU A 78 -9.63 -4.55 -2.77
C LEU A 78 -8.57 -5.66 -2.73
N ASP A 79 -7.99 -6.00 -3.88
CA ASP A 79 -6.93 -7.00 -3.96
C ASP A 79 -5.57 -6.30 -3.81
N THR A 80 -4.85 -6.59 -2.72
CA THR A 80 -3.51 -6.02 -2.49
C THR A 80 -2.38 -6.89 -3.08
N SER A 81 -2.71 -8.06 -3.64
CA SER A 81 -1.72 -8.99 -4.21
C SER A 81 -1.29 -8.60 -5.63
N ILE A 82 -2.08 -7.76 -6.31
CA ILE A 82 -1.79 -7.25 -7.66
C ILE A 82 -0.66 -6.21 -7.64
N THR A 83 -0.08 -5.97 -8.81
CA THR A 83 0.95 -4.95 -9.00
C THR A 83 0.35 -3.56 -9.17
N LEU A 84 1.19 -2.52 -9.05
CA LEU A 84 0.81 -1.15 -9.38
C LEU A 84 0.40 -1.03 -10.87
N ASP A 85 1.10 -1.71 -11.77
CA ASP A 85 0.77 -1.74 -13.21
C ASP A 85 -0.65 -2.31 -13.43
N ASP A 86 -0.96 -3.45 -12.80
CA ASP A 86 -2.29 -4.09 -12.87
C ASP A 86 -3.39 -3.21 -12.24
N ALA A 87 -3.04 -2.42 -11.23
CA ALA A 87 -3.93 -1.43 -10.62
C ALA A 87 -4.12 -0.18 -11.49
N GLY A 88 -3.43 -0.08 -12.64
CA GLY A 88 -3.54 1.02 -13.60
C GLY A 88 -2.56 2.17 -13.40
N TYR A 89 -1.45 1.94 -12.69
CA TYR A 89 -0.35 2.89 -12.56
C TYR A 89 0.73 2.59 -13.60
N GLU A 90 0.66 3.30 -14.73
CA GLU A 90 1.50 3.02 -15.90
C GLU A 90 2.99 3.29 -15.65
N GLY A 91 3.35 4.25 -14.79
CA GLY A 91 4.74 4.62 -14.52
C GLY A 91 5.45 5.32 -15.71
N GLY A 92 6.63 5.86 -15.42
CA GLY A 92 7.55 6.49 -16.37
C GLY A 92 8.63 5.52 -16.83
N SER A 93 9.42 5.91 -17.83
CA SER A 93 10.41 5.04 -18.48
C SER A 93 11.67 4.77 -17.67
N SER A 94 11.93 5.53 -16.60
CA SER A 94 13.10 5.35 -15.75
C SER A 94 12.87 5.86 -14.33
N SER A 95 13.71 5.42 -13.40
CA SER A 95 13.76 5.94 -12.03
C SER A 95 14.09 7.44 -11.95
N SER A 96 14.82 7.98 -12.94
CA SER A 96 15.15 9.41 -13.03
C SER A 96 14.04 10.27 -13.61
N ASN A 97 13.10 9.67 -14.35
CA ASN A 97 11.91 10.33 -14.89
C ASN A 97 10.65 9.50 -14.57
N PRO A 98 10.31 9.35 -13.27
CA PRO A 98 9.15 8.59 -12.87
C PRO A 98 7.88 9.37 -13.19
N LYS A 99 6.78 8.66 -13.46
CA LYS A 99 5.46 9.29 -13.57
C LYS A 99 4.95 9.64 -12.18
N GLU A 100 4.53 10.87 -11.96
CA GLU A 100 3.91 11.29 -10.70
C GLU A 100 2.44 10.87 -10.67
N GLU A 101 2.05 10.13 -9.63
CA GLU A 101 0.70 9.60 -9.47
C GLU A 101 0.25 9.76 -8.00
N ILE A 102 -1.06 9.74 -7.76
CA ILE A 102 -1.63 9.86 -6.41
C ILE A 102 -2.35 8.58 -6.02
N MET A 103 -2.14 8.14 -4.78
CA MET A 103 -2.90 7.08 -4.13
C MET A 103 -3.45 7.62 -2.82
N TRP A 104 -4.76 7.48 -2.62
CA TRP A 104 -5.37 7.82 -1.35
C TRP A 104 -5.45 6.59 -0.47
N TYR A 105 -5.34 6.78 0.84
CA TYR A 105 -5.59 5.72 1.80
C TYR A 105 -6.44 6.20 2.96
N ASP A 106 -7.14 5.25 3.55
CA ASP A 106 -7.85 5.37 4.81
C ASP A 106 -7.44 4.22 5.73
N TYR A 107 -7.73 4.32 7.03
CA TYR A 107 -7.43 3.25 7.97
C TYR A 107 -8.44 3.24 9.12
N GLN A 108 -8.52 2.11 9.82
CA GLN A 108 -9.18 2.06 11.12
C GLN A 108 -8.16 2.21 12.24
N ALA A 109 -8.40 3.19 13.12
CA ALA A 109 -7.60 3.36 14.31
C ALA A 109 -7.73 2.11 15.19
N HIS A 110 -6.60 1.60 15.67
CA HIS A 110 -6.62 0.42 16.52
C HIS A 110 -7.44 0.68 17.79
N SER A 111 -8.52 -0.07 17.97
CA SER A 111 -9.24 -0.16 19.25
C SER A 111 -8.69 -1.33 20.05
N SER A 112 -8.05 -1.03 21.18
CA SER A 112 -7.53 -2.06 22.07
C SER A 112 -8.62 -2.49 23.06
N ASP A 113 -8.93 -3.78 23.10
CA ASP A 113 -9.78 -4.40 24.14
C ASP A 113 -9.02 -4.68 25.45
N CYS A 114 -7.75 -4.24 25.56
CA CYS A 114 -6.94 -4.43 26.76
C CYS A 114 -7.60 -3.72 27.96
N PRO A 115 -8.07 -4.47 28.99
CA PRO A 115 -8.75 -3.88 30.13
C PRO A 115 -7.87 -2.88 30.91
N LEU A 116 -6.54 -3.01 30.82
CA LEU A 116 -5.60 -2.09 31.46
C LEU A 116 -5.60 -0.71 30.79
N LEU A 117 -5.64 -0.66 29.45
CA LEU A 117 -5.72 0.59 28.70
C LEU A 117 -7.13 1.22 28.77
N LEU A 118 -8.15 0.38 28.97
CA LEU A 118 -9.54 0.81 29.15
C LEU A 118 -9.89 1.17 30.61
N SER A 119 -9.02 0.83 31.57
CA SER A 119 -9.27 1.13 32.97
C SER A 119 -9.00 2.60 33.27
N SER A 120 -9.87 3.22 34.07
CA SER A 120 -9.57 4.53 34.64
C SER A 120 -8.26 4.43 35.46
N PRO A 121 -7.31 5.35 35.28
CA PRO A 121 -6.08 5.36 36.09
C PRO A 121 -6.46 5.30 37.57
N ARG A 122 -5.80 4.43 38.34
CA ARG A 122 -6.03 4.33 39.78
C ARG A 122 -5.75 5.69 40.42
N GLY A 123 -6.78 6.33 40.94
CA GLY A 123 -6.67 7.63 41.61
C GLY A 123 -7.07 8.85 40.77
N ALA A 124 -7.45 8.70 39.49
CA ALA A 124 -8.05 9.80 38.72
C ALA A 124 -9.51 10.02 39.15
N SER A 125 -9.73 10.71 40.28
CA SER A 125 -11.05 11.23 40.59
C SER A 125 -11.32 12.43 39.70
N ARG A 126 -12.55 12.59 39.19
CA ARG A 126 -12.99 13.81 38.46
C ARG A 126 -12.72 15.12 39.23
N LYS A 127 -12.44 15.04 40.53
CA LYS A 127 -12.07 16.19 41.38
C LYS A 127 -10.64 16.69 41.16
N ASP A 128 -9.77 15.90 40.52
CA ASP A 128 -8.34 16.23 40.34
C ASP A 128 -8.04 16.90 38.99
N VAL A 129 -8.98 16.88 38.05
CA VAL A 129 -8.83 17.45 36.69
C VAL A 129 -9.28 18.92 36.62
N ALA A 130 -9.99 19.41 37.64
CA ALA A 130 -10.35 20.81 37.79
C ALA A 130 -9.47 21.45 38.88
N ARG A 131 -8.26 21.87 38.50
CA ARG A 131 -7.51 22.86 39.28
C ARG A 131 -6.68 23.76 38.38
#